data_AF-A0A0N4V4Y1-F1
#
_entry.id   AF-A0A0N4V4Y1-F1
#
_cell.length_a   1.000
_cell.length_b   1.000
_cell.length_c   1.000
_cell.angle_alpha   90.00
_cell.angle_beta   90.00
_cell.angle_gamma   90.00
#
_symmetry.space_group_name_H-M   'P 1'
#
loop_
_entity.id
_entity.type
_entity.pdbx_description
1 polymer ?
#
loop_
_entity_poly.entity_id
_entity_poly.type
_entity_poly.pdbx_seq_one_letter_code
_entity_poly.pdbx_strand_id
1 'polypeptide(L)'
;SEVAEVQESATTSAALDEEPEPEGEIDIQIRNVVCNFTLPLHIDLHRVALHSGNVTFDRGRGVLLKQKRDPSCFVKVYSSGKIYIVGCRSESECKRAARGVGRMVQKRMGKVGDSVRIRNYKICNVLATCKMPFGIKIEELAKKYPDQTQYEPELKVGLDWKCNDPKATLRIHTTGSITVLGAVSENDVMRAIEIIYPVVREFRCSLRSRDCVASRKRKQLIRRSSSEEDLFFDVKRAPPLLKQVTFSSLAFVIYFM
;
A
#
# COMPACT_ATOMS: atom_id res chain seq x y z
N SER A 1 -76.73 -22.45 30.06
CA SER A 1 -75.99 -21.71 31.10
C SER A 1 -74.59 -22.28 31.12
N GLU A 2 -73.46 -21.58 30.98
CA GLU A 2 -73.10 -20.20 30.70
C GLU A 2 -71.58 -20.28 30.44
N VAL A 3 -71.11 -19.67 29.34
CA VAL A 3 -69.81 -19.00 29.06
C VAL A 3 -68.52 -19.44 29.79
N ALA A 4 -67.43 -19.69 29.05
CA ALA A 4 -66.18 -18.88 29.07
C ALA A 4 -64.98 -19.55 28.37
N GLU A 5 -64.08 -18.69 27.93
CA GLU A 5 -63.07 -18.80 26.88
C GLU A 5 -61.64 -18.77 27.51
N VAL A 6 -60.62 -19.02 26.68
CA VAL A 6 -59.22 -18.50 26.78
C VAL A 6 -58.08 -19.42 27.29
N GLN A 7 -57.12 -19.61 26.36
CA GLN A 7 -55.64 -19.60 26.45
C GLN A 7 -54.79 -20.87 26.33
N GLU A 8 -54.11 -20.89 25.18
CA GLU A 8 -52.99 -21.69 24.72
C GLU A 8 -51.67 -21.08 25.27
N SER A 9 -50.73 -21.92 25.75
CA SER A 9 -49.36 -21.54 26.09
C SER A 9 -48.40 -22.64 25.61
N ALA A 10 -47.64 -22.37 24.54
CA ALA A 10 -46.27 -21.84 24.54
C ALA A 10 -45.19 -22.93 24.69
N THR A 11 -44.71 -23.44 23.55
CA THR A 11 -43.43 -24.14 23.42
C THR A 11 -42.34 -23.09 23.14
N THR A 12 -41.44 -22.88 24.09
CA THR A 12 -40.28 -22.00 23.94
C THR A 12 -39.06 -22.83 23.50
N SER A 13 -38.68 -22.73 22.24
CA SER A 13 -37.30 -22.98 21.79
C SER A 13 -36.78 -21.71 21.14
N ALA A 14 -35.99 -20.95 21.90
CA ALA A 14 -35.33 -19.74 21.44
C ALA A 14 -34.14 -20.13 20.54
N ALA A 15 -34.34 -20.05 19.23
CA ALA A 15 -33.24 -19.90 18.27
C ALA A 15 -32.87 -18.41 18.24
N LEU A 16 -31.59 -18.12 18.46
CA LEU A 16 -31.02 -16.78 18.35
C LEU A 16 -30.99 -16.40 16.86
N ASP A 17 -31.83 -15.45 16.47
CA ASP A 17 -31.71 -14.75 15.20
C ASP A 17 -30.46 -13.84 15.27
N GLU A 18 -29.33 -14.35 14.77
CA GLU A 18 -28.20 -13.48 14.40
C GLU A 18 -28.56 -12.76 13.10
N GLU A 19 -29.12 -11.55 13.23
CA GLU A 19 -29.19 -10.59 12.14
C GLU A 19 -27.78 -10.41 11.55
N PRO A 20 -27.57 -10.60 10.22
CA PRO A 20 -26.27 -10.34 9.62
C PRO A 20 -25.99 -8.84 9.68
N GLU A 21 -25.21 -8.41 10.69
CA GLU A 21 -24.66 -7.05 10.71
C GLU A 21 -23.98 -6.79 9.35
N PRO A 22 -24.19 -5.63 8.72
CA PRO A 22 -23.64 -5.35 7.41
C PRO A 22 -22.12 -5.52 7.50
N GLU A 23 -21.62 -6.55 6.83
CA GLU A 23 -20.18 -6.82 6.70
C GLU A 23 -19.57 -5.57 6.07
N GLY A 24 -19.01 -4.70 6.91
CA GLY A 24 -18.48 -3.43 6.44
C GLY A 24 -17.40 -3.71 5.42
N GLU A 25 -17.59 -3.19 4.21
CA GLU A 25 -16.71 -3.41 3.07
C GLU A 25 -15.25 -3.10 3.43
N ILE A 26 -14.38 -4.11 3.28
CA ILE A 26 -12.97 -3.99 3.59
C ILE A 26 -12.28 -3.30 2.41
N ASP A 27 -11.85 -2.05 2.61
CA ASP A 27 -11.10 -1.31 1.59
C ASP A 27 -9.62 -1.71 1.60
N ILE A 28 -9.23 -2.55 0.64
CA ILE A 28 -7.85 -2.98 0.41
C ILE A 28 -7.23 -2.11 -0.69
N GLN A 29 -6.21 -1.34 -0.33
CA GLN A 29 -5.50 -0.46 -1.26
C GLN A 29 -4.04 -0.89 -1.41
N ILE A 30 -3.67 -1.34 -2.61
CA ILE A 30 -2.26 -1.57 -2.95
C ILE A 30 -1.56 -0.22 -3.06
N ARG A 31 -0.48 -0.05 -2.30
CA ARG A 31 0.28 1.19 -2.23
C ARG A 31 1.51 1.16 -3.12
N ASN A 32 2.23 0.04 -3.10
CA ASN A 32 3.50 -0.07 -3.80
C ASN A 32 3.76 -1.53 -4.19
N VAL A 33 4.14 -1.74 -5.44
CA VAL A 33 4.65 -3.01 -5.94
C VAL A 33 6.08 -2.79 -6.42
N VAL A 34 6.98 -3.66 -5.96
CA VAL A 34 8.38 -3.69 -6.35
C VAL A 34 8.63 -4.89 -7.24
N CYS A 35 9.21 -4.68 -8.42
CA CYS A 35 9.61 -5.77 -9.29
C CYS A 35 11.07 -5.64 -9.71
N ASN A 36 11.68 -6.77 -10.04
CA ASN A 36 12.98 -6.81 -10.70
C ASN A 36 12.91 -7.71 -11.93
N PHE A 37 13.81 -7.43 -12.86
CA PHE A 37 14.03 -8.25 -14.03
C PHE A 37 15.42 -7.99 -14.59
N THR A 38 15.85 -8.86 -15.50
CA THR A 38 17.17 -8.77 -16.13
C THR A 38 17.01 -8.66 -17.65
N LEU A 39 17.74 -7.72 -18.24
CA LEU A 39 17.95 -7.63 -19.68
C LEU A 39 19.28 -8.33 -20.01
N PRO A 40 19.32 -9.24 -21.00
CA PRO A 40 20.53 -9.98 -21.37
C PRO A 40 21.48 -9.13 -22.22
N LEU A 41 21.82 -7.93 -21.74
CA LEU A 41 22.65 -6.97 -22.45
C LEU A 41 23.45 -6.13 -21.46
N HIS A 42 24.68 -5.79 -21.84
CA HIS A 42 25.48 -4.84 -21.09
C HIS A 42 25.00 -3.42 -21.39
N ILE A 43 24.59 -2.69 -20.35
CA ILE A 43 24.02 -1.35 -20.46
C ILE A 43 25.12 -0.32 -20.20
N ASP A 44 25.45 0.49 -21.19
CA ASP A 44 26.24 1.69 -20.97
C ASP A 44 25.36 2.79 -20.34
N LEU A 45 25.49 2.93 -19.03
CA LEU A 45 24.71 3.88 -18.23
C LEU A 45 25.01 5.33 -18.62
N HIS A 46 26.24 5.66 -19.02
CA HIS A 46 26.61 7.01 -19.40
C HIS A 46 25.90 7.41 -20.70
N ARG A 47 25.92 6.52 -21.69
CA ARG A 47 25.19 6.74 -22.94
C ARG A 47 23.68 6.83 -22.72
N VAL A 48 23.11 5.97 -21.89
CA VAL A 48 21.68 6.02 -21.56
C VAL A 48 21.30 7.31 -20.85
N ALA A 49 22.15 7.81 -19.93
CA ALA A 49 21.93 9.06 -19.22
C ALA A 49 21.91 10.27 -20.17
N LEU A 50 22.88 10.36 -21.08
CA LEU A 50 22.97 11.45 -22.07
C LEU A 50 21.73 11.55 -22.96
N HIS A 51 21.16 10.42 -23.36
CA HIS A 51 20.01 10.38 -24.28
C HIS A 51 18.65 10.34 -23.56
N SER A 52 18.63 10.36 -22.22
CA SER A 52 17.40 10.20 -21.44
C SER A 52 17.18 11.37 -20.46
N GLY A 53 16.08 12.11 -20.64
CA GLY A 53 15.64 13.09 -19.65
C GLY A 53 15.12 12.48 -18.35
N ASN A 54 15.15 13.26 -17.26
CA ASN A 54 14.69 12.86 -15.92
C ASN A 54 15.42 11.63 -15.36
N VAL A 55 16.75 11.66 -15.49
CA VAL A 55 17.64 10.59 -15.06
C VAL A 55 18.75 11.19 -14.18
N THR A 56 19.06 10.50 -13.10
CA THR A 56 20.21 10.78 -12.23
C THR A 56 21.17 9.62 -12.37
N PHE A 57 22.40 9.90 -12.81
CA PHE A 57 23.44 8.90 -12.94
C PHE A 57 24.46 9.09 -11.83
N ASP A 58 24.63 8.05 -11.00
CA ASP A 58 25.65 8.00 -9.95
C ASP A 58 26.81 7.13 -10.43
N ARG A 59 27.94 7.78 -10.74
CA ARG A 59 29.18 7.12 -11.19
C ARG A 59 29.82 6.28 -10.11
N GLY A 60 29.74 6.69 -8.84
CA GLY A 60 30.37 5.97 -7.72
C GLY A 60 29.70 4.63 -7.47
N ARG A 61 28.36 4.58 -7.60
CA ARG A 61 27.58 3.35 -7.40
C ARG A 61 27.36 2.54 -8.66
N GLY A 62 27.62 3.12 -9.84
CA GLY A 62 27.36 2.45 -11.12
C GLY A 62 25.85 2.20 -11.35
N VAL A 63 25.03 3.17 -10.96
CA VAL A 63 23.57 3.06 -11.01
C VAL A 63 22.94 4.25 -11.72
N LEU A 64 21.93 3.96 -12.54
CA LEU A 64 21.12 4.95 -13.21
C LEU A 64 19.70 4.94 -12.62
N LEU A 65 19.30 6.06 -12.03
CA LEU A 65 17.98 6.27 -11.46
C LEU A 65 17.14 7.08 -12.44
N LYS A 66 15.97 6.56 -12.79
CA LYS A 66 15.03 7.24 -13.69
C LYS A 66 13.65 7.31 -13.06
N GLN A 67 13.02 8.47 -13.16
CA GLN A 67 11.61 8.63 -12.85
C GLN A 67 10.78 8.53 -14.13
N LYS A 68 9.83 7.60 -14.14
CA LYS A 68 8.84 7.43 -15.22
C LYS A 68 7.51 8.01 -14.75
N ARG A 69 6.81 8.72 -15.65
CA ARG A 69 5.54 9.42 -15.33
C ARG A 69 4.32 8.51 -15.44
N ASP A 70 4.25 7.67 -16.47
CA ASP A 70 3.13 6.75 -16.70
C ASP A 70 3.63 5.32 -16.92
N PRO A 71 3.34 4.36 -16.02
CA PRO A 71 2.92 4.59 -14.64
C PRO A 71 3.97 5.36 -13.85
N SER A 72 3.53 6.05 -12.79
CA SER A 72 4.40 6.80 -11.89
C SER A 72 5.28 5.83 -11.11
N CYS A 73 6.52 5.66 -11.54
CA CYS A 73 7.44 4.70 -10.93
C CYS A 73 8.89 5.18 -11.02
N PHE A 74 9.70 4.68 -10.10
CA PHE A 74 11.14 4.86 -10.08
C PHE A 74 11.80 3.60 -10.60
N VAL A 75 12.78 3.78 -11.46
CA VAL A 75 13.50 2.70 -12.14
C VAL A 75 14.97 2.84 -11.81
N LYS A 76 15.56 1.77 -11.30
CA LYS A 76 16.99 1.66 -11.00
C LYS A 76 17.60 0.68 -12.00
N VAL A 77 18.54 1.15 -12.80
CA VAL A 77 19.20 0.39 -13.87
C VAL A 77 20.67 0.23 -13.53
N TYR A 78 21.16 -1.01 -13.61
CA TYR A 78 22.57 -1.35 -13.44
C TYR A 78 23.22 -1.64 -14.80
N SER A 79 24.54 -1.42 -14.90
CA SER A 79 25.31 -1.72 -16.11
C SER A 79 25.25 -3.20 -16.50
N SER A 80 25.05 -4.08 -15.52
CA SER A 80 24.89 -5.53 -15.72
C SER A 80 23.58 -5.94 -16.40
N GLY A 81 22.68 -5.00 -16.71
CA GLY A 81 21.36 -5.31 -17.27
C GLY A 81 20.30 -5.66 -16.22
N LYS A 82 20.64 -5.65 -14.92
CA LYS A 82 19.66 -5.80 -13.83
C LYS A 82 18.89 -4.50 -13.66
N ILE A 83 17.57 -4.62 -13.52
CA ILE A 83 16.67 -3.47 -13.39
C ILE A 83 15.68 -3.73 -12.26
N TYR A 84 15.46 -2.69 -11.46
CA TYR A 84 14.47 -2.67 -10.38
C TYR A 84 13.47 -1.56 -10.65
N ILE A 85 12.19 -1.84 -10.44
CA ILE A 85 11.10 -0.86 -10.54
C ILE A 85 10.38 -0.82 -9.22
N VAL A 86 10.17 0.39 -8.70
CA VAL A 86 9.49 0.67 -7.43
C VAL A 86 8.43 1.75 -7.66
N GLY A 87 7.29 1.63 -6.96
CA GLY A 87 6.25 2.65 -6.94
C GLY A 87 5.03 2.34 -7.81
N CYS A 88 4.98 1.17 -8.47
CA CYS A 88 3.78 0.75 -9.19
C CYS A 88 2.61 0.55 -8.21
N ARG A 89 1.38 0.81 -8.65
CA ARG A 89 0.18 0.57 -7.83
C ARG A 89 -0.41 -0.82 -8.04
N SER A 90 -0.02 -1.51 -9.10
CA SER A 90 -0.45 -2.87 -9.41
C SER A 90 0.63 -3.68 -10.13
N GLU A 91 0.47 -5.00 -10.11
CA GLU A 91 1.30 -5.95 -10.86
C GLU A 91 1.22 -5.71 -12.37
N SER A 92 0.02 -5.42 -12.88
CA SER A 92 -0.21 -5.17 -14.31
C SER A 92 0.49 -3.89 -14.79
N GLU A 93 0.45 -2.82 -13.99
CA GLU A 93 1.22 -1.60 -14.22
C GLU A 93 2.72 -1.86 -14.21
N CYS A 94 3.20 -2.68 -13.26
CA CYS A 94 4.61 -3.02 -13.17
C CYS A 94 5.10 -3.83 -14.38
N LYS A 95 4.28 -4.73 -14.94
CA LYS A 95 4.56 -5.41 -16.22
C LYS A 95 4.62 -4.41 -17.39
N ARG A 96 3.70 -3.43 -17.45
CA ARG A 96 3.73 -2.35 -18.46
C ARG A 96 4.99 -1.49 -18.31
N ALA A 97 5.38 -1.15 -17.09
CA ALA A 97 6.58 -0.40 -16.79
C ALA A 97 7.85 -1.14 -17.23
N ALA A 98 7.97 -2.43 -16.90
CA ALA A 98 9.10 -3.26 -17.29
C ALA A 98 9.30 -3.32 -18.82
N ARG A 99 8.21 -3.52 -19.58
CA ARG A 99 8.24 -3.49 -21.06
C ARG A 99 8.66 -2.13 -21.60
N GLY A 100 8.12 -1.06 -21.03
CA GLY A 100 8.47 0.31 -21.41
C GLY A 100 9.94 0.62 -21.15
N VAL A 101 10.48 0.18 -20.01
CA VAL A 101 11.89 0.36 -19.65
C VAL A 101 12.79 -0.45 -20.57
N GLY A 102 12.46 -1.72 -20.84
CA GLY A 102 13.22 -2.54 -21.78
C GLY A 102 13.35 -1.89 -23.16
N ARG A 103 12.22 -1.42 -23.73
CA ARG A 103 12.24 -0.70 -25.02
C ARG A 103 12.99 0.63 -24.98
N MET A 104 12.89 1.37 -23.87
CA MET A 104 13.63 2.61 -23.70
C MET A 104 15.13 2.36 -23.74
N VAL A 105 15.61 1.42 -22.93
CA VAL A 105 17.04 1.04 -22.86
C VAL A 105 17.54 0.59 -24.24
N GLN A 106 16.75 -0.23 -24.95
CA GLN A 106 17.05 -0.68 -26.31
C GLN A 106 17.18 0.50 -27.30
N LYS A 107 16.21 1.41 -27.33
CA LYS A 107 16.22 2.59 -28.20
C LYS A 107 17.37 3.54 -27.89
N ARG A 108 17.63 3.79 -26.61
CA ARG A 108 18.66 4.75 -26.16
C ARG A 108 20.08 4.26 -26.40
N MET A 109 20.29 2.95 -26.45
CA MET A 109 21.58 2.37 -26.85
C MET A 109 21.75 2.20 -28.37
N GLY A 110 20.74 2.50 -29.19
CA GLY A 110 20.82 2.30 -30.64
C GLY A 110 20.78 0.84 -31.07
N LYS A 111 20.47 -0.09 -30.16
CA LYS A 111 20.37 -1.54 -30.42
C LYS A 111 18.96 -1.94 -30.88
N VAL A 112 18.42 -1.19 -31.84
CA VAL A 112 17.03 -1.39 -32.32
C VAL A 112 16.88 -2.72 -33.05
N GLY A 113 17.95 -3.25 -33.66
CA GLY A 113 17.98 -4.55 -34.31
C GLY A 113 18.14 -5.76 -33.37
N ASP A 114 18.55 -5.55 -32.11
CA ASP A 114 18.74 -6.65 -31.16
C ASP A 114 17.41 -7.06 -30.53
N SER A 115 17.11 -8.35 -30.51
CA SER A 115 15.90 -8.87 -29.84
C SER A 115 16.07 -8.90 -28.32
N VAL A 116 15.85 -7.75 -27.66
CA VAL A 116 15.92 -7.64 -26.20
C VAL A 116 14.68 -8.28 -25.57
N ARG A 117 14.86 -9.47 -24.97
CA ARG A 117 13.82 -10.16 -24.19
C ARG A 117 14.06 -9.97 -22.69
N ILE A 118 12.99 -9.67 -21.96
CA ILE A 118 13.03 -9.59 -20.49
C ILE A 118 13.17 -11.02 -19.94
N ARG A 119 14.18 -11.24 -19.08
CA ARG A 119 14.39 -12.51 -18.36
C ARG A 119 14.21 -12.30 -16.86
N ASN A 120 13.89 -13.38 -16.16
CA ASN A 120 13.79 -13.42 -14.69
C ASN A 120 12.91 -12.30 -14.11
N TYR A 121 11.76 -12.05 -14.73
CA TYR A 121 10.79 -11.10 -14.19
C TYR A 121 10.20 -11.68 -12.91
N LYS A 122 10.38 -10.99 -11.79
CA LYS A 122 9.78 -11.36 -10.51
C LYS A 122 9.30 -10.13 -9.75
N ILE A 123 8.18 -10.29 -9.07
CA ILE A 123 7.73 -9.34 -8.05
C ILE A 123 8.51 -9.67 -6.77
N CYS A 124 8.99 -8.63 -6.10
CA CYS A 124 9.82 -8.78 -4.90
C CYS A 124 9.01 -8.56 -3.64
N ASN A 125 8.14 -7.55 -3.68
CA ASN A 125 7.42 -7.07 -2.52
C ASN A 125 6.19 -6.31 -2.97
N VAL A 126 5.09 -6.54 -2.25
CA VAL A 126 3.84 -5.82 -2.37
C VAL A 126 3.53 -5.21 -1.01
N LEU A 127 3.29 -3.90 -1.01
CA LEU A 127 2.82 -3.14 0.13
C LEU A 127 1.35 -2.79 -0.09
N ALA A 128 0.51 -3.20 0.85
CA ALA A 128 -0.91 -2.87 0.84
C ALA A 128 -1.32 -2.25 2.17
N THR A 129 -2.34 -1.41 2.12
CA THR A 129 -3.01 -0.86 3.30
C THR A 129 -4.47 -1.30 3.25
N CYS A 130 -4.94 -1.87 4.35
CA CYS A 130 -6.32 -2.29 4.54
C CYS A 130 -6.93 -1.44 5.66
N LYS A 131 -8.17 -0.99 5.48
CA LYS A 131 -8.89 -0.25 6.52
C LYS A 131 -10.11 -1.02 6.97
N MET A 132 -10.12 -1.40 8.25
CA MET A 132 -11.28 -2.01 8.88
C MET A 132 -12.27 -0.93 9.33
N PRO A 133 -13.57 -1.24 9.36
CA PRO A 133 -14.61 -0.29 9.80
C PRO A 133 -14.60 -0.05 11.32
N PHE A 134 -13.95 -0.93 12.09
CA PHE A 134 -13.88 -0.89 13.56
C PHE A 134 -12.45 -0.73 14.09
N GLY A 135 -12.30 -0.31 15.35
CA GLY A 135 -11.00 -0.25 16.04
C GLY A 135 -10.60 -1.63 16.59
N ILE A 136 -9.32 -1.83 16.93
CA ILE A 136 -8.80 -3.14 17.34
C ILE A 136 -8.06 -3.00 18.67
N LYS A 137 -8.37 -3.88 19.63
CA LYS A 137 -7.65 -3.95 20.91
C LYS A 137 -6.37 -4.78 20.77
N ILE A 138 -5.29 -4.12 20.36
CA ILE A 138 -4.01 -4.80 20.08
C ILE A 138 -3.35 -5.41 21.33
N GLU A 139 -3.61 -4.88 22.53
CA GLU A 139 -3.05 -5.42 23.78
C GLU A 139 -3.64 -6.80 24.13
N GLU A 140 -4.95 -6.97 23.96
CA GLU A 140 -5.63 -8.25 24.17
C GLU A 140 -5.19 -9.27 23.11
N LEU A 141 -5.04 -8.82 21.86
CA LEU A 141 -4.53 -9.64 20.76
C LEU A 141 -3.11 -10.15 21.01
N ALA A 142 -2.21 -9.27 21.49
CA ALA A 142 -0.83 -9.63 21.81
C ALA A 142 -0.74 -10.68 22.91
N LYS A 143 -1.59 -10.55 23.94
CA LYS A 143 -1.65 -11.50 25.06
C LYS A 143 -2.14 -12.89 24.63
N LYS A 144 -3.09 -12.96 23.68
CA LYS A 144 -3.63 -14.24 23.19
C LYS A 144 -2.69 -14.95 22.22
N TYR A 145 -1.94 -14.22 21.41
CA TYR A 145 -1.05 -14.78 20.38
C TYR A 145 0.40 -14.29 20.51
N PRO A 146 1.10 -14.59 21.63
CA PRO A 146 2.47 -14.13 21.83
C PRO A 146 3.46 -14.69 20.80
N ASP A 147 3.23 -15.91 20.29
CA ASP A 147 4.15 -16.56 19.34
C ASP A 147 4.15 -15.93 17.94
N GLN A 148 3.01 -15.38 17.53
CA GLN A 148 2.80 -14.82 16.18
C GLN A 148 2.85 -13.29 16.17
N THR A 149 2.80 -12.65 17.34
CA THR A 149 2.75 -11.20 17.48
C THR A 149 3.96 -10.64 18.18
N GLN A 150 4.37 -9.46 17.74
CA GLN A 150 5.39 -8.68 18.43
C GLN A 150 4.80 -7.29 18.69
N TYR A 151 4.52 -7.00 19.96
CA TYR A 151 3.96 -5.74 20.40
C TYR A 151 4.86 -5.09 21.45
N GLU A 152 5.44 -3.95 21.08
CA GLU A 152 6.39 -3.18 21.89
C GLU A 152 5.91 -1.72 21.89
N PRO A 153 4.99 -1.33 22.79
CA PRO A 153 4.32 -0.03 22.75
C PRO A 153 5.28 1.16 22.88
N GLU A 154 6.41 0.98 23.57
CA GLU A 154 7.44 2.02 23.73
C GLU A 154 8.25 2.24 22.45
N LEU A 155 8.40 1.21 21.61
CA LEU A 155 9.19 1.26 20.39
C LEU A 155 8.34 1.48 19.13
N LYS A 156 7.10 0.98 19.10
CA LYS A 156 6.24 0.96 17.91
C LYS A 156 4.77 1.19 18.24
N VAL A 157 4.10 2.00 17.41
CA VAL A 157 2.67 2.37 17.54
C VAL A 157 1.71 1.25 17.08
N GLY A 158 2.21 0.12 16.59
CA GLY A 158 1.38 -0.96 16.05
C GLY A 158 1.95 -2.33 16.36
N LEU A 159 1.08 -3.33 16.33
CA LEU A 159 1.40 -4.73 16.55
C LEU A 159 1.86 -5.36 15.24
N ASP A 160 3.01 -6.02 15.26
CA ASP A 160 3.54 -6.78 14.12
C ASP A 160 3.04 -8.23 14.20
N TRP A 161 2.13 -8.63 13.32
CA TRP A 161 1.66 -10.00 13.15
C TRP A 161 2.43 -10.70 12.04
N LYS A 162 3.07 -11.83 12.34
CA LYS A 162 3.82 -12.61 11.35
C LYS A 162 2.95 -13.77 10.86
N CYS A 163 2.60 -13.74 9.58
CA CYS A 163 1.94 -14.84 8.90
C CYS A 163 3.00 -15.72 8.21
N ASN A 164 2.94 -17.03 8.46
CA ASN A 164 3.87 -18.00 7.87
C ASN A 164 3.44 -18.42 6.46
N ASP A 165 2.14 -18.64 6.25
CA ASP A 165 1.55 -18.99 4.96
C ASP A 165 0.28 -18.15 4.71
N PRO A 166 0.30 -17.15 3.80
CA PRO A 166 1.44 -16.69 3.01
C PRO A 166 2.48 -15.94 3.87
N LYS A 167 3.75 -15.98 3.46
CA LYS A 167 4.84 -15.26 4.14
C LYS A 167 4.63 -13.75 4.03
N ALA A 168 4.02 -13.16 5.05
CA ALA A 168 3.70 -11.74 5.12
C ALA A 168 3.74 -11.25 6.57
N THR A 169 4.04 -9.97 6.75
CA THR A 169 3.98 -9.30 8.06
C THR A 169 2.89 -8.24 8.00
N LEU A 170 1.90 -8.36 8.87
CA LEU A 170 0.79 -7.44 8.98
C LEU A 170 1.02 -6.55 10.19
N ARG A 171 1.11 -5.25 9.96
CA ARG A 171 1.18 -4.25 11.03
C ARG A 171 -0.21 -3.73 11.33
N ILE A 172 -0.73 -4.05 12.50
CA ILE A 172 -2.08 -3.71 12.95
C ILE A 172 -2.01 -2.50 13.88
N HIS A 173 -2.84 -1.50 13.62
CA HIS A 173 -2.98 -0.32 14.46
C HIS A 173 -4.31 -0.35 15.23
N THR A 174 -4.35 0.26 16.41
CA THR A 174 -5.58 0.40 17.22
C THR A 174 -6.74 1.06 16.48
N THR A 175 -6.43 1.89 15.48
CA THR A 175 -7.40 2.60 14.64
C THR A 175 -8.16 1.71 13.65
N GLY A 176 -7.80 0.44 13.51
CA GLY A 176 -8.34 -0.46 12.49
C GLY A 176 -7.63 -0.38 11.14
N SER A 177 -6.56 0.43 11.02
CA SER A 177 -5.70 0.41 9.84
C SER A 177 -4.70 -0.74 9.95
N ILE A 178 -4.59 -1.54 8.89
CA ILE A 178 -3.65 -2.66 8.78
C ILE A 178 -2.73 -2.38 7.59
N THR A 179 -1.43 -2.55 7.77
CA THR A 179 -0.45 -2.46 6.69
C THR A 179 0.14 -3.84 6.45
N VAL A 180 0.02 -4.36 5.24
CA VAL A 180 0.58 -5.66 4.85
C VAL A 180 1.91 -5.42 4.15
N LEU A 181 2.97 -6.05 4.65
CA LEU A 181 4.33 -5.98 4.11
C LEU A 181 4.89 -7.38 3.83
N GLY A 182 5.82 -7.49 2.87
CA GLY A 182 6.60 -8.71 2.65
C GLY A 182 5.90 -9.76 1.78
N ALA A 183 4.67 -9.49 1.32
CA ALA A 183 3.97 -10.33 0.37
C ALA A 183 4.63 -10.28 -1.01
N VAL A 184 4.64 -11.41 -1.72
CA VAL A 184 5.29 -11.53 -3.04
C VAL A 184 4.31 -11.29 -4.19
N SER A 185 3.01 -11.47 -3.96
CA SER A 185 1.94 -11.19 -4.93
C SER A 185 0.75 -10.50 -4.28
N GLU A 186 -0.06 -9.80 -5.09
CA GLU A 186 -1.36 -9.26 -4.68
C GLU A 186 -2.29 -10.36 -4.12
N ASN A 187 -2.24 -11.57 -4.66
CA ASN A 187 -3.04 -12.70 -4.16
C ASN A 187 -2.62 -13.12 -2.74
N ASP A 188 -1.34 -13.04 -2.42
CA ASP A 188 -0.85 -13.33 -1.06
C ASP A 188 -1.33 -12.28 -0.06
N VAL A 189 -1.46 -11.03 -0.49
CA VAL A 189 -2.05 -9.97 0.34
C VAL A 189 -3.51 -10.27 0.66
N MET A 190 -4.29 -10.70 -0.33
CA MET A 190 -5.71 -11.05 -0.13
C MET A 190 -5.85 -12.22 0.85
N ARG A 191 -5.10 -13.31 0.65
CA ARG A 191 -5.09 -14.47 1.57
C ARG A 191 -4.67 -14.09 2.99
N ALA A 192 -3.66 -13.23 3.13
CA ALA A 192 -3.23 -12.75 4.44
C ALA A 192 -4.33 -11.97 5.18
N ILE A 193 -5.14 -11.21 4.43
CA ILE A 193 -6.26 -10.44 4.99
C ILE A 193 -7.42 -11.37 5.37
N GLU A 194 -7.72 -12.40 4.58
CA GLU A 194 -8.74 -13.40 4.91
C GLU A 194 -8.42 -14.15 6.21
N ILE A 195 -7.14 -14.51 6.42
CA ILE A 195 -6.70 -15.21 7.64
C ILE A 195 -6.82 -14.32 8.87
N ILE A 196 -6.44 -13.03 8.76
CA ILE A 196 -6.42 -12.14 9.92
C ILE A 196 -7.81 -11.58 10.26
N TYR A 197 -8.73 -11.52 9.29
CA TYR A 197 -10.07 -10.96 9.46
C TYR A 197 -10.85 -11.57 10.64
N PRO A 198 -11.00 -12.90 10.79
CA PRO A 198 -11.75 -13.49 11.91
C PRO A 198 -11.09 -13.20 13.26
N VAL A 199 -9.75 -13.22 13.30
CA VAL A 199 -8.97 -12.92 14.51
C VAL A 199 -9.23 -11.47 14.94
N VAL A 200 -9.16 -10.53 13.99
CA VAL A 200 -9.35 -9.11 14.26
C VAL A 200 -10.81 -8.78 14.61
N ARG A 201 -11.78 -9.51 14.06
CA ARG A 201 -13.20 -9.39 14.40
C ARG A 201 -13.50 -9.74 15.86
N GLU A 202 -12.81 -10.74 16.42
CA GLU A 202 -12.93 -11.14 17.83
C GLU A 202 -12.52 -9.99 18.78
N PHE A 203 -11.47 -9.24 18.43
CA PHE A 203 -10.93 -8.13 19.23
C PHE A 203 -11.43 -6.75 18.81
N ARG A 204 -12.64 -6.67 18.23
CA ARG A 204 -13.22 -5.42 17.78
C ARG A 204 -13.49 -4.46 18.94
N CYS A 205 -13.20 -3.18 18.71
CA CYS A 205 -13.54 -2.08 19.59
C CYS A 205 -14.45 -1.11 18.82
N SER A 206 -15.61 -0.78 19.41
CA SER A 206 -16.57 0.18 18.85
C SER A 206 -16.00 1.61 18.80
N LEU A 207 -14.97 1.90 19.60
CA LEU A 207 -14.28 3.18 19.60
C LEU A 207 -13.13 3.16 18.58
N ARG A 208 -13.34 3.80 17.43
CA ARG A 208 -12.25 4.59 16.82
C ARG A 208 -11.76 5.51 17.93
N SER A 209 -10.55 5.26 18.45
CA SER A 209 -9.93 6.17 19.41
C SER A 209 -10.12 7.62 18.95
N ARG A 210 -10.47 8.49 19.90
CA ARG A 210 -11.23 9.75 19.84
C ARG A 210 -10.80 10.88 18.87
N ASP A 211 -10.06 10.62 17.79
CA ASP A 211 -9.44 11.69 16.97
C ASP A 211 -10.13 12.00 15.63
N CYS A 212 -11.19 11.27 15.24
CA CYS A 212 -11.83 11.48 13.94
C CYS A 212 -12.71 12.76 13.90
N VAL A 213 -13.30 13.18 15.02
CA VAL A 213 -14.14 14.39 15.09
C VAL A 213 -13.28 15.66 15.11
N ALA A 214 -12.14 15.63 15.80
CA ALA A 214 -11.22 16.78 15.88
C ALA A 214 -10.53 17.06 14.54
N SER A 215 -10.07 16.02 13.83
CA SER A 215 -9.43 16.18 12.50
C SER A 215 -10.40 16.57 11.39
N ARG A 216 -11.67 16.14 11.47
CA ARG A 216 -12.73 16.61 10.55
C ARG A 216 -13.07 18.09 10.82
N LYS A 217 -13.28 18.48 12.08
CA LYS A 217 -13.50 19.90 12.44
C LYS A 217 -12.32 20.79 12.01
N ARG A 218 -11.07 20.35 12.18
CA ARG A 218 -9.88 21.12 11.75
C ARG A 218 -9.80 21.30 10.23
N LYS A 219 -10.07 20.24 9.44
CA LYS A 219 -10.13 20.35 7.97
C LYS A 219 -11.32 21.17 7.46
N GLN A 220 -12.44 21.16 8.19
CA GLN A 220 -13.65 21.91 7.83
C GLN A 220 -13.51 23.39 8.22
N LEU A 221 -12.80 23.71 9.31
CA LEU A 221 -12.48 25.07 9.74
C LEU A 221 -11.45 25.72 8.82
N ILE A 222 -10.39 25.00 8.44
CA ILE A 222 -9.39 25.48 7.46
C ILE A 222 -10.02 25.73 6.08
N ARG A 223 -11.01 24.93 5.68
CA ARG A 223 -11.76 25.16 4.43
C ARG A 223 -12.65 26.40 4.47
N ARG A 224 -13.05 26.85 5.65
CA ARG A 224 -13.96 27.98 5.85
C ARG A 224 -13.22 29.31 5.94
N SER A 225 -12.00 29.30 6.47
CA SER A 225 -11.10 30.46 6.42
C SER A 225 -10.56 30.75 5.02
N SER A 226 -10.42 29.74 4.16
CA SER A 226 -9.96 29.95 2.77
C SER A 226 -11.01 30.62 1.87
N SER A 227 -12.31 30.44 2.13
CA SER A 227 -13.38 31.02 1.31
C SER A 227 -13.60 32.53 1.53
N GLU A 228 -13.09 33.11 2.62
CA GLU A 228 -13.25 34.54 2.92
C GLU A 228 -12.05 35.39 2.45
N GLU A 229 -10.86 34.79 2.26
CA GLU A 229 -9.67 35.49 1.75
C GLU A 229 -9.54 35.45 0.21
N ASP A 230 -10.28 34.56 -0.48
CA ASP A 230 -10.19 34.36 -1.93
C ASP A 230 -11.00 35.38 -2.78
N LEU A 231 -11.68 36.35 -2.15
CA LEU A 231 -12.48 37.39 -2.84
C LEU A 231 -11.76 38.74 -3.03
N PHE A 232 -10.51 38.89 -2.57
CA PHE A 232 -9.81 40.19 -2.58
C PHE A 232 -8.43 40.20 -3.26
N PHE A 233 -7.99 39.12 -3.90
CA PHE A 233 -6.66 39.12 -4.55
C PHE A 233 -6.62 38.32 -5.86
N ASP A 234 -7.31 38.80 -6.88
CA ASP A 234 -7.08 38.37 -8.27
C ASP A 234 -6.58 39.54 -9.12
N VAL A 235 -5.27 39.87 -9.00
CA VAL A 235 -4.42 40.30 -10.13
C VAL A 235 -2.94 40.07 -9.72
N LYS A 236 -2.28 39.13 -10.42
CA LYS A 236 -0.81 39.00 -10.70
C LYS A 236 -0.18 37.66 -10.28
N ARG A 237 0.37 37.00 -11.33
CA ARG A 237 1.54 36.11 -11.41
C ARG A 237 1.37 34.59 -11.23
N ALA A 238 1.57 33.91 -12.37
CA ALA A 238 2.40 32.72 -12.67
C ALA A 238 2.27 31.44 -11.80
N PRO A 239 2.24 30.25 -12.42
CA PRO A 239 2.04 28.99 -11.71
C PRO A 239 3.26 28.58 -10.87
N PRO A 240 3.07 28.19 -9.59
CA PRO A 240 4.17 27.70 -8.77
C PRO A 240 4.48 26.23 -9.05
N LEU A 241 5.77 25.96 -8.95
CA LEU A 241 6.47 24.71 -9.19
C LEU A 241 5.93 23.54 -8.36
N LEU A 242 6.02 22.34 -8.98
CA LEU A 242 5.81 21.03 -8.40
C LEU A 242 6.17 20.99 -6.90
N LYS A 243 5.17 20.75 -6.06
CA LYS A 243 5.36 20.40 -4.65
C LYS A 243 6.29 19.18 -4.58
N GLN A 244 7.46 19.39 -4.00
CA GLN A 244 8.38 18.35 -3.60
C GLN A 244 7.64 17.36 -2.70
N VAL A 245 7.34 16.18 -3.25
CA VAL A 245 7.01 15.01 -2.44
C VAL A 245 8.29 14.67 -1.68
N THR A 246 8.22 14.76 -0.36
CA THR A 246 9.35 14.53 0.55
C THR A 246 9.99 13.18 0.25
N PHE A 247 11.27 13.28 -0.06
CA PHE A 247 12.15 12.27 -0.65
C PHE A 247 12.54 11.13 0.31
N SER A 248 11.93 10.99 1.50
CA SER A 248 12.59 10.27 2.61
C SER A 248 12.20 8.80 2.79
N SER A 249 10.96 8.37 2.50
CA SER A 249 10.52 7.00 2.82
C SER A 249 10.57 6.03 1.64
N LEU A 250 10.30 6.48 0.41
CA LEU A 250 10.45 5.67 -0.81
C LEU A 250 11.91 5.59 -1.29
N ALA A 251 12.73 6.62 -1.01
CA ALA A 251 14.15 6.56 -1.30
C ALA A 251 14.85 5.51 -0.43
N PHE A 252 14.39 5.25 0.79
CA PHE A 252 14.99 4.25 1.67
C PHE A 252 14.89 2.83 1.09
N VAL A 253 13.74 2.47 0.50
CA VAL A 253 13.53 1.17 -0.16
C VAL A 253 14.33 1.06 -1.47
N ILE A 254 14.57 2.18 -2.17
CA ILE A 254 15.34 2.21 -3.42
C ILE A 254 16.87 2.28 -3.16
N TYR A 255 17.28 2.90 -2.05
CA TYR A 255 18.70 3.05 -1.67
C TYR A 255 19.28 1.79 -1.02
N PHE A 256 18.48 1.01 -0.28
CA PHE A 256 18.94 -0.19 0.44
C PHE A 256 18.67 -1.55 -0.26
N MET A 257 18.00 -1.56 -1.43
CA MET A 257 17.90 -2.74 -2.31
C MET A 257 18.79 -2.62 -3.54
#